data_AF-A0A2C9W9L7-F1
#
_entry.id   AF-A0A2C9W9L7-F1
#
_cell.length_a   1.000
_cell.length_b   1.000
_cell.length_c   1.000
_cell.angle_alpha   90.00
_cell.angle_beta   90.00
_cell.angle_gamma   90.00
#
_symmetry.space_group_name_H-M   'P 1'
#
loop_
_entity.id
_entity.type
_entity.pdbx_description
1 polymer ?
#
loop_
_entity_poly.entity_id
_entity_poly.type
_entity_poly.pdbx_seq_one_letter_code
_entity_poly.pdbx_strand_id
1 'polypeptide(L)'
;MGLSRPQKTSNGVSTRWVSIFCIASFFLGVLVVNRFWTIDPVKMDEEASSVKEHPSKISHPVVNCEKKETSVQARDILSQVSQTHDVIMTLDKTISSLEMQLAAARAVKADTEEGSPMVTKSGTKPLKERQKVFFVMGIITAFSSRKRRDSIRETWMPKGEELKKLETEKGIILRFVIGHSASPGGVLDRAIDAEEEQHKDFLRLNHIEGYHELSSKTQIYFSTAVARWDADFYIKVDDDVHINLGMVGSTLARHRSKPRVYIGCMKSGPVLSQKGVKYHEPEYWKFGEEGNKYFRHATGQIYAISKDLATYISVNRHILHRYANEDVSLGSWFIGLDVEHIDDRSLCCGTPPDCEWKAQAGNPCAASFDWSCSGVCKAVERMEEVHQQCGEGDGAIWHTSF
;
A
#
# COMPACT_ATOMS: atom_id res chain seq x y z
N MET A 1 9.05 65.42 57.63
CA MET A 1 8.23 64.99 56.49
C MET A 1 8.78 63.66 55.98
N GLY A 2 7.95 62.61 55.91
CA GLY A 2 8.34 61.30 55.41
C GLY A 2 7.47 60.20 56.03
N LEU A 3 6.39 59.85 55.33
CA LEU A 3 5.28 59.00 55.77
C LEU A 3 5.65 57.54 56.08
N SER A 4 4.94 57.00 57.08
CA SER A 4 4.79 55.59 57.38
C SER A 4 4.11 54.80 56.25
N ARG A 5 4.51 53.53 56.06
CA ARG A 5 3.75 52.50 55.33
C ARG A 5 3.75 51.22 56.19
N PRO A 6 2.61 50.54 56.41
CA PRO A 6 2.57 49.36 57.27
C PRO A 6 2.98 48.10 56.48
N GLN A 7 3.79 47.23 57.09
CA GLN A 7 4.03 45.87 56.60
C GLN A 7 2.77 45.02 56.83
N LYS A 8 2.24 44.43 55.75
CA LYS A 8 1.23 43.36 55.79
C LYS A 8 1.86 42.09 56.35
N THR A 9 1.21 41.48 57.33
CA THR A 9 1.47 40.11 57.79
C THR A 9 1.09 39.12 56.69
N SER A 10 2.07 38.40 56.13
CA SER A 10 1.84 37.28 55.23
C SER A 10 1.57 36.02 56.05
N ASN A 11 0.34 35.51 56.01
CA ASN A 11 0.00 34.16 56.47
C ASN A 11 0.52 33.14 55.45
N GLY A 12 1.79 32.78 55.55
CA GLY A 12 2.39 31.69 54.79
C GLY A 12 2.09 30.33 55.43
N VAL A 13 1.58 29.38 54.65
CA VAL A 13 1.43 27.98 55.08
C VAL A 13 2.82 27.40 55.34
N SER A 14 3.02 26.82 56.53
CA SER A 14 4.30 26.23 56.93
C SER A 14 4.76 25.17 55.93
N THR A 15 6.05 25.19 55.58
CA THR A 15 6.69 24.26 54.65
C THR A 15 6.44 22.79 55.01
N ARG A 16 6.26 22.50 56.31
CA ARG A 16 5.89 21.16 56.80
C ARG A 16 4.52 20.70 56.32
N TRP A 17 3.54 21.61 56.25
CA TRP A 17 2.20 21.30 55.75
C TRP A 17 2.21 21.06 54.24
N VAL A 18 3.01 21.84 53.49
CA VAL A 18 3.18 21.63 52.05
C VAL A 18 3.76 20.23 51.77
N SER A 19 4.80 19.82 52.51
CA SER A 19 5.38 18.49 52.37
C SER A 19 4.38 17.37 52.67
N ILE A 20 3.54 17.53 53.70
CA ILE A 20 2.50 16.54 54.04
C ILE A 20 1.46 16.43 52.92
N PHE A 21 1.00 17.55 52.36
CA PHE A 21 0.03 17.54 51.26
C PHE A 21 0.60 16.94 49.96
N CYS A 22 1.89 17.17 49.67
CA CYS A 22 2.56 16.55 48.51
C CYS A 22 2.67 15.03 48.67
N ILE A 23 3.05 14.55 49.86
CA ILE A 23 3.16 13.11 50.14
C ILE A 23 1.77 12.44 50.08
N ALA A 24 0.75 13.07 50.66
CA ALA A 24 -0.62 12.56 50.62
C ALA A 24 -1.16 12.47 49.18
N SER A 25 -0.89 13.49 48.35
CA SER A 25 -1.28 13.50 46.93
C SER A 25 -0.58 12.39 46.13
N PHE A 26 0.70 12.12 46.42
CA PHE A 26 1.44 11.05 45.76
C PHE A 26 0.85 9.66 46.08
N PHE A 27 0.57 9.38 47.35
CA PHE A 27 -0.03 8.09 47.74
C PHE A 27 -1.46 7.91 47.22
N LEU A 28 -2.25 8.99 47.16
CA LEU A 28 -3.58 8.94 46.56
C LEU A 28 -3.50 8.66 45.05
N GLY A 29 -2.53 9.26 44.34
CA GLY A 29 -2.28 8.99 42.93
C GLY A 29 -1.90 7.53 42.65
N VAL A 30 -1.02 6.94 43.47
CA VAL A 30 -0.63 5.53 43.35
C VAL A 30 -1.82 4.58 43.56
N LEU A 31 -2.71 4.89 44.51
CA LEU A 31 -3.92 4.09 44.74
C LEU A 31 -4.93 4.17 43.58
N VAL A 32 -5.06 5.33 42.94
CA VAL A 32 -5.94 5.49 41.77
C VAL A 32 -5.37 4.73 40.56
N VAL A 33 -4.06 4.85 40.29
CA VAL A 33 -3.42 4.15 39.17
C VAL A 33 -3.50 2.63 39.35
N ASN A 34 -3.23 2.12 40.56
CA ASN A 34 -3.31 0.68 40.82
C ASN A 34 -4.75 0.11 40.82
N ARG A 35 -5.78 0.96 40.94
CA ARG A 35 -7.20 0.54 40.86
C ARG A 35 -7.74 0.49 39.43
N PHE A 36 -7.12 1.21 38.50
CA PHE A 36 -7.52 1.25 37.09
C PHE A 36 -6.74 0.28 36.18
N TRP A 37 -5.72 -0.41 36.71
CA TRP A 37 -4.83 -1.30 35.94
C TRP A 37 -4.80 -2.75 36.43
N THR A 38 -5.95 -3.27 36.91
CA THR A 38 -6.19 -4.71 37.00
C THR A 38 -7.11 -5.16 35.86
N ILE A 39 -6.54 -5.30 34.67
CA ILE A 39 -7.06 -6.18 33.62
C ILE A 39 -6.02 -7.29 33.51
N ASP A 40 -6.37 -8.47 34.02
CA ASP A 40 -5.52 -9.65 33.95
C ASP A 40 -5.33 -10.08 32.48
N PRO A 41 -4.12 -10.52 32.09
CA PRO A 41 -3.90 -11.13 30.78
C PRO A 41 -4.40 -12.57 30.81
N VAL A 42 -5.41 -12.85 29.99
CA VAL A 42 -5.90 -14.22 29.76
C VAL A 42 -4.81 -15.04 29.06
N LYS A 43 -4.32 -16.06 29.76
CA LYS A 43 -3.55 -17.18 29.23
C LYS A 43 -4.42 -17.94 28.22
N MET A 44 -3.93 -18.12 27.00
CA MET A 44 -4.42 -19.16 26.11
C MET A 44 -3.56 -20.40 26.34
N ASP A 45 -4.18 -21.52 26.70
CA ASP A 45 -3.83 -22.84 26.18
C ASP A 45 -4.98 -23.83 26.42
N GLU A 46 -5.33 -24.49 25.30
CA GLU A 46 -5.76 -25.87 25.09
C GLU A 46 -6.94 -26.55 25.84
N GLU A 47 -7.63 -27.34 25.02
CA GLU A 47 -8.48 -28.51 25.30
C GLU A 47 -9.99 -28.35 25.58
N ALA A 48 -10.72 -28.59 24.49
CA ALA A 48 -11.60 -29.75 24.33
C ALA A 48 -12.93 -29.85 25.13
N SER A 49 -13.99 -29.65 24.34
CA SER A 49 -15.09 -30.60 24.17
C SER A 49 -16.22 -30.69 25.22
N SER A 50 -17.42 -30.80 24.62
CA SER A 50 -18.59 -31.57 25.07
C SER A 50 -19.72 -30.83 25.80
N VAL A 51 -20.77 -30.58 25.02
CA VAL A 51 -22.17 -31.05 25.21
C VAL A 51 -22.68 -31.17 26.67
N LYS A 52 -23.67 -30.35 27.05
CA LYS A 52 -25.08 -30.77 27.28
C LYS A 52 -25.93 -29.65 27.89
N GLU A 53 -27.11 -29.47 27.31
CA GLU A 53 -28.25 -28.74 27.86
C GLU A 53 -28.76 -29.37 29.17
N HIS A 54 -29.23 -28.56 30.12
CA HIS A 54 -30.65 -28.38 30.51
C HIS A 54 -30.80 -27.49 31.78
N PRO A 55 -32.00 -26.98 32.15
CA PRO A 55 -32.24 -25.54 32.27
C PRO A 55 -32.59 -25.09 33.70
N SER A 56 -32.44 -23.80 33.99
CA SER A 56 -33.08 -23.19 35.17
C SER A 56 -33.86 -21.93 34.82
N LYS A 57 -35.15 -22.02 35.16
CA LYS A 57 -36.25 -21.06 35.08
C LYS A 57 -35.85 -19.64 35.52
N ILE A 58 -36.16 -18.65 34.68
CA ILE A 58 -36.60 -17.33 35.14
C ILE A 58 -37.83 -16.94 34.32
N SER A 59 -38.90 -16.65 35.05
CA SER A 59 -40.21 -16.21 34.58
C SER A 59 -40.13 -14.89 33.80
N HIS A 60 -40.56 -14.89 32.54
CA HIS A 60 -40.87 -13.67 31.80
C HIS A 60 -42.24 -13.12 32.24
N PRO A 61 -42.38 -11.80 32.50
CA PRO A 61 -43.67 -11.18 32.33
C PRO A 61 -43.96 -11.07 30.84
N VAL A 62 -45.15 -11.53 30.45
CA VAL A 62 -45.73 -11.39 29.13
C VAL A 62 -45.74 -9.91 28.74
N VAL A 63 -44.88 -9.53 27.79
CA VAL A 63 -45.06 -8.32 27.00
C VAL A 63 -45.54 -8.76 25.63
N ASN A 64 -46.77 -8.37 25.33
CA ASN A 64 -47.44 -8.61 24.08
C ASN A 64 -46.68 -7.91 22.94
N CYS A 65 -46.01 -8.68 22.08
CA CYS A 65 -45.31 -8.16 20.90
C CYS A 65 -46.29 -7.97 19.74
N GLU A 66 -47.09 -6.91 19.80
CA GLU A 66 -47.72 -6.33 18.62
C GLU A 66 -46.99 -5.04 18.25
N LYS A 67 -45.80 -5.15 17.62
CA LYS A 67 -45.24 -4.09 16.77
C LYS A 67 -44.44 -4.69 15.62
N LYS A 68 -45.16 -4.92 14.52
CA LYS A 68 -44.59 -5.29 13.21
C LYS A 68 -44.00 -4.08 12.45
N GLU A 69 -43.99 -2.89 13.06
CA GLU A 69 -43.52 -1.64 12.44
C GLU A 69 -42.10 -1.23 12.86
N THR A 70 -41.63 -1.58 14.07
CA THR A 70 -40.33 -1.10 14.59
C THR A 70 -39.12 -1.81 13.99
N SER A 71 -39.25 -3.04 13.49
CA SER A 71 -38.15 -3.76 12.83
C SER A 71 -37.89 -3.26 11.40
N VAL A 72 -38.91 -2.70 10.75
CA VAL A 72 -38.79 -2.08 9.42
C VAL A 72 -38.10 -0.72 9.57
N GLN A 73 -38.53 0.08 10.55
CA GLN A 73 -37.96 1.39 10.81
C GLN A 73 -36.50 1.36 11.26
N ALA A 74 -36.08 0.36 12.04
CA ALA A 74 -34.66 0.17 12.40
C ALA A 74 -33.79 -0.24 11.20
N ARG A 75 -34.33 -1.08 10.29
CA ARG A 75 -33.65 -1.42 9.03
C ARG A 75 -33.57 -0.22 8.09
N ASP A 76 -34.60 0.63 8.05
CA ASP A 76 -34.63 1.86 7.26
C ASP A 76 -33.65 2.92 7.80
N ILE A 77 -33.51 3.03 9.13
CA ILE A 77 -32.51 3.94 9.73
C ILE A 77 -31.09 3.44 9.46
N LEU A 78 -30.83 2.13 9.59
CA LEU A 78 -29.51 1.57 9.28
C LEU A 78 -29.17 1.70 7.79
N SER A 79 -30.17 1.53 6.90
CA SER A 79 -29.96 1.72 5.47
C SER A 79 -29.71 3.20 5.12
N GLN A 80 -30.42 4.14 5.75
CA GLN A 80 -30.16 5.58 5.61
C GLN A 80 -28.78 5.99 6.13
N VAL A 81 -28.34 5.44 7.26
CA VAL A 81 -27.00 5.70 7.80
C VAL A 81 -25.91 5.15 6.87
N SER A 82 -26.09 3.94 6.33
CA SER A 82 -25.18 3.36 5.32
C SER A 82 -25.11 4.23 4.07
N GLN A 83 -26.26 4.64 3.53
CA GLN A 83 -26.33 5.53 2.35
C GLN A 83 -25.66 6.87 2.61
N THR A 84 -25.84 7.44 3.81
CA THR A 84 -25.20 8.70 4.18
C THR A 84 -23.68 8.53 4.24
N HIS A 85 -23.19 7.42 4.80
CA HIS A 85 -21.76 7.13 4.84
C HIS A 85 -21.18 6.96 3.43
N ASP A 86 -21.90 6.28 2.53
CA ASP A 86 -21.49 6.10 1.13
C ASP A 86 -21.40 7.44 0.39
N VAL A 87 -22.36 8.34 0.62
CA VAL A 87 -22.36 9.70 0.05
C VAL A 87 -21.17 10.51 0.57
N ILE A 88 -20.88 10.46 1.88
CA ILE A 88 -19.73 11.15 2.48
C ILE A 88 -18.43 10.62 1.87
N MET A 89 -18.24 9.30 1.79
CA MET A 89 -17.04 8.72 1.19
C MET A 89 -16.87 9.12 -0.27
N THR A 90 -17.97 9.13 -1.03
CA THR A 90 -17.95 9.55 -2.44
C THR A 90 -17.58 11.02 -2.58
N LEU A 91 -18.09 11.88 -1.70
CA LEU A 91 -17.77 13.30 -1.69
C LEU A 91 -16.30 13.55 -1.32
N ASP A 92 -15.80 12.92 -0.26
CA ASP A 92 -14.40 13.02 0.17
C ASP A 92 -13.43 12.53 -0.92
N LYS A 93 -13.78 11.43 -1.61
CA LYS A 93 -13.04 10.95 -2.78
C LYS A 93 -13.04 11.97 -3.91
N THR A 94 -14.17 12.62 -4.17
CA THR A 94 -14.30 13.64 -5.22
C THR A 94 -13.47 14.88 -4.88
N ILE A 95 -13.54 15.37 -3.64
CA ILE A 95 -12.75 16.51 -3.17
C ILE A 95 -11.26 16.20 -3.27
N SER A 96 -10.82 15.07 -2.71
CA SER A 96 -9.41 14.64 -2.78
C SER A 96 -8.93 14.53 -4.23
N SER A 97 -9.75 13.96 -5.11
CA SER A 97 -9.42 13.83 -6.53
C SER A 97 -9.29 15.19 -7.22
N LEU A 98 -10.18 16.14 -6.93
CA LEU A 98 -10.13 17.49 -7.48
C LEU A 98 -8.92 18.28 -6.98
N GLU A 99 -8.58 18.18 -5.69
CA GLU A 99 -7.39 18.80 -5.11
C GLU A 99 -6.10 18.27 -5.77
N MET A 100 -6.03 16.94 -5.97
CA MET A 100 -4.89 16.31 -6.64
C MET A 100 -4.81 16.68 -8.13
N GLN A 101 -5.95 16.75 -8.83
CA GLN A 101 -5.99 17.24 -10.21
C GLN A 101 -5.53 18.69 -10.33
N LEU A 102 -5.93 19.55 -9.38
CA LEU A 102 -5.49 20.93 -9.32
C LEU A 102 -3.99 21.03 -9.06
N ALA A 103 -3.45 20.23 -8.14
CA ALA A 103 -2.01 20.15 -7.88
C ALA A 103 -1.23 19.67 -9.11
N ALA A 104 -1.72 18.63 -9.79
CA ALA A 104 -1.12 18.12 -11.02
C ALA A 104 -1.14 19.15 -12.15
N ALA A 105 -2.26 19.85 -12.35
CA ALA A 105 -2.37 20.91 -13.35
C ALA A 105 -1.41 22.08 -13.07
N ARG A 106 -1.22 22.44 -11.78
CA ARG A 106 -0.24 23.45 -11.37
C ARG A 106 1.19 23.01 -11.62
N ALA A 107 1.52 21.74 -11.35
CA ALA A 107 2.84 21.19 -11.61
C ALA A 107 3.19 21.18 -13.11
N VAL A 108 2.24 20.79 -13.98
CA VAL A 108 2.43 20.86 -15.45
C VAL A 108 2.68 22.30 -15.91
N LYS A 109 1.98 23.28 -15.33
CA LYS A 109 2.21 24.69 -15.65
C LYS A 109 3.61 25.17 -15.21
N ALA A 110 4.08 24.75 -14.04
CA ALA A 110 5.41 25.08 -13.54
C ALA A 110 6.53 24.47 -14.39
N ASP A 111 6.41 23.20 -14.81
CA ASP A 111 7.36 22.54 -15.69
C ASP A 111 7.45 23.20 -17.09
N THR A 112 6.42 23.96 -17.51
CA THR A 112 6.40 24.66 -18.81
C THR A 112 7.10 26.03 -18.75
N GLU A 113 7.29 26.62 -17.56
CA GLU A 113 7.88 27.95 -17.39
C GLU A 113 9.41 27.92 -17.14
N GLU A 114 10.03 26.77 -16.86
CA GLU A 114 11.48 26.64 -16.63
C GLU A 114 12.32 26.34 -17.91
N GLY A 115 11.70 26.36 -19.11
CA GLY A 115 12.39 26.25 -20.40
C GLY A 115 12.32 27.54 -21.21
N SER A 116 13.49 28.12 -21.52
CA SER A 116 13.73 29.37 -22.28
C SER A 116 12.70 29.76 -23.38
N PRO A 117 12.40 31.06 -23.60
CA PRO A 117 11.29 31.48 -24.44
C PRO A 117 11.66 31.55 -25.93
N MET A 118 10.93 30.85 -26.80
CA MET A 118 10.73 31.32 -28.17
C MET A 118 9.47 30.72 -28.85
N VAL A 119 8.59 31.66 -29.25
CA VAL A 119 7.56 31.60 -30.30
C VAL A 119 6.39 30.64 -30.10
N THR A 120 5.31 31.27 -29.62
CA THR A 120 3.89 30.95 -29.78
C THR A 120 3.51 30.19 -31.07
N LYS A 121 2.93 29.00 -30.88
CA LYS A 121 1.61 28.66 -31.45
C LYS A 121 0.73 28.10 -30.35
N SER A 122 -0.20 28.94 -29.91
CA SER A 122 -1.39 28.58 -29.15
C SER A 122 -2.12 27.46 -29.90
N GLY A 123 -1.94 26.24 -29.42
CA GLY A 123 -2.83 25.12 -29.67
C GLY A 123 -3.06 24.47 -28.33
N THR A 124 -4.15 24.84 -27.65
CA THR A 124 -4.72 24.04 -26.57
C THR A 124 -5.13 22.72 -27.20
N LYS A 125 -4.16 21.80 -27.39
CA LYS A 125 -4.48 20.41 -27.68
C LYS A 125 -5.35 19.97 -26.51
N PRO A 126 -6.57 19.45 -26.74
CA PRO A 126 -7.31 18.83 -25.65
C PRO A 126 -6.35 17.80 -25.03
N LEU A 127 -6.17 17.89 -23.71
CA LEU A 127 -5.55 16.80 -22.94
C LEU A 127 -6.28 15.55 -23.40
N LYS A 128 -5.58 14.71 -24.17
CA LYS A 128 -6.16 13.47 -24.69
C LYS A 128 -6.66 12.74 -23.45
N GLU A 129 -7.97 12.53 -23.32
CA GLU A 129 -8.53 11.89 -22.15
C GLU A 129 -7.80 10.56 -21.97
N ARG A 130 -7.08 10.43 -20.85
CA ARG A 130 -6.32 9.22 -20.54
C ARG A 130 -7.33 8.07 -20.43
N GLN A 131 -6.97 6.91 -20.96
CA GLN A 131 -7.81 5.72 -20.87
C GLN A 131 -8.07 5.42 -19.39
N LYS A 132 -9.35 5.33 -19.02
CA LYS A 132 -9.77 4.87 -17.69
C LYS A 132 -9.61 3.36 -17.61
N VAL A 133 -8.90 2.90 -16.60
CA VAL A 133 -8.59 1.48 -16.38
C VAL A 133 -8.76 1.15 -14.90
N PHE A 134 -8.92 -0.13 -14.57
CA PHE A 134 -9.02 -0.57 -13.19
C PHE A 134 -7.66 -0.45 -12.49
N PHE A 135 -6.63 -1.13 -12.99
CA PHE A 135 -5.28 -0.96 -12.48
C PHE A 135 -4.20 -1.10 -13.55
N VAL A 136 -3.05 -0.50 -13.27
CA VAL A 136 -1.82 -0.68 -14.04
C VAL A 136 -0.81 -1.41 -13.17
N MET A 137 -0.30 -2.55 -13.63
CA MET A 137 0.74 -3.33 -12.98
C MET A 137 2.05 -3.24 -13.76
N GLY A 138 3.05 -2.65 -13.13
CA GLY A 138 4.41 -2.55 -13.63
C GLY A 138 5.29 -3.65 -13.06
N ILE A 139 5.75 -4.55 -13.92
CA ILE A 139 6.68 -5.62 -13.59
C ILE A 139 8.10 -5.09 -13.77
N ILE A 140 8.75 -4.73 -12.66
CA ILE A 140 10.08 -4.11 -12.67
C ILE A 140 11.12 -5.17 -13.06
N THR A 141 11.79 -4.95 -14.20
CA THR A 141 12.71 -5.93 -14.80
C THR A 141 14.01 -5.29 -15.24
N ALA A 142 15.05 -6.08 -15.52
CA ALA A 142 16.35 -5.60 -16.01
C ALA A 142 16.71 -6.22 -17.38
N PHE A 143 17.75 -5.68 -18.02
CA PHE A 143 18.27 -6.24 -19.28
C PHE A 143 18.66 -7.71 -19.16
N SER A 144 19.24 -8.13 -18.03
CA SER A 144 19.65 -9.51 -17.75
C SER A 144 18.47 -10.47 -17.52
N SER A 145 17.26 -9.96 -17.30
CA SER A 145 16.10 -10.75 -16.87
C SER A 145 15.27 -11.33 -18.01
N ARG A 146 15.81 -11.45 -19.23
CA ARG A 146 15.05 -11.96 -20.40
C ARG A 146 14.32 -13.27 -20.09
N LYS A 147 15.04 -14.26 -19.56
CA LYS A 147 14.47 -15.57 -19.22
C LYS A 147 13.38 -15.50 -18.14
N ARG A 148 13.47 -14.55 -17.20
CA ARG A 148 12.42 -14.36 -16.19
C ARG A 148 11.15 -13.79 -16.81
N ARG A 149 11.28 -12.83 -17.74
CA ARG A 149 10.13 -12.31 -18.48
C ARG A 149 9.44 -13.39 -19.31
N ASP A 150 10.23 -14.21 -20.01
CA ASP A 150 9.68 -15.33 -20.79
C ASP A 150 8.94 -16.32 -19.86
N SER A 151 9.51 -16.66 -18.71
CA SER A 151 8.86 -17.50 -17.69
C SER A 151 7.56 -16.90 -17.13
N ILE A 152 7.50 -15.58 -16.88
CA ILE A 152 6.27 -14.90 -16.46
C ILE A 152 5.19 -14.98 -17.55
N ARG A 153 5.58 -14.76 -18.81
CA ARG A 153 4.69 -14.87 -19.97
C ARG A 153 4.21 -16.29 -20.20
N GLU A 154 5.02 -17.29 -19.86
CA GLU A 154 4.66 -18.72 -19.96
C GLU A 154 3.74 -19.18 -18.83
N THR A 155 3.61 -18.38 -17.78
CA THR A 155 2.80 -18.69 -16.59
C THR A 155 1.65 -17.69 -16.42
N TRP A 156 1.75 -16.78 -15.45
CA TRP A 156 0.62 -15.99 -14.96
C TRP A 156 0.29 -14.74 -15.79
N MET A 157 1.17 -14.32 -16.72
CA MET A 157 0.92 -13.14 -17.56
C MET A 157 0.38 -13.54 -18.93
N PRO A 158 -0.87 -13.14 -19.29
CA PRO A 158 -1.41 -13.38 -20.62
C PRO A 158 -0.57 -12.74 -21.72
N LYS A 159 -0.60 -13.33 -22.92
CA LYS A 159 0.15 -12.89 -24.11
C LYS A 159 -0.79 -12.52 -25.27
N GLY A 160 -0.29 -11.70 -26.19
CA GLY A 160 -0.94 -11.48 -27.50
C GLY A 160 -2.38 -10.98 -27.37
N GLU A 161 -3.33 -11.69 -27.98
CA GLU A 161 -4.75 -11.32 -27.96
C GLU A 161 -5.38 -11.42 -26.57
N GLU A 162 -4.93 -12.34 -25.71
CA GLU A 162 -5.44 -12.44 -24.34
C GLU A 162 -5.01 -11.26 -23.49
N LEU A 163 -3.77 -10.77 -23.68
CA LEU A 163 -3.31 -9.54 -23.02
C LEU A 163 -4.16 -8.34 -23.47
N LYS A 164 -4.43 -8.20 -24.78
CA LYS A 164 -5.31 -7.13 -25.29
C LYS A 164 -6.73 -7.24 -24.73
N LYS A 165 -7.27 -8.46 -24.65
CA LYS A 165 -8.58 -8.73 -24.05
C LYS A 165 -8.62 -8.32 -22.58
N LEU A 166 -7.56 -8.60 -21.83
CA LEU A 166 -7.43 -8.20 -20.43
C LEU A 166 -7.46 -6.66 -20.29
N GLU A 167 -6.79 -5.95 -21.19
CA GLU A 167 -6.78 -4.48 -21.22
C GLU A 167 -8.15 -3.88 -21.57
N THR A 168 -8.86 -4.45 -22.55
CA THR A 168 -10.13 -3.89 -23.06
C THR A 168 -11.33 -4.30 -22.21
N GLU A 169 -11.43 -5.56 -21.80
CA GLU A 169 -12.59 -6.09 -21.09
C GLU A 169 -12.51 -5.91 -19.58
N LYS A 170 -11.30 -6.03 -19.00
CA LYS A 170 -11.10 -5.92 -17.54
C LYS A 170 -10.49 -4.59 -17.13
N GLY A 171 -9.98 -3.79 -18.08
CA GLY A 171 -9.29 -2.54 -17.76
C GLY A 171 -8.00 -2.81 -16.97
N ILE A 172 -7.30 -3.90 -17.24
CA ILE A 172 -6.07 -4.25 -16.52
C ILE A 172 -4.90 -4.13 -17.48
N ILE A 173 -3.95 -3.24 -17.15
CA ILE A 173 -2.75 -3.02 -17.95
C ILE A 173 -1.56 -3.70 -17.28
N LEU A 174 -0.94 -4.68 -17.94
CA LEU A 174 0.28 -5.34 -17.46
C LEU A 174 1.46 -4.94 -18.34
N ARG A 175 2.53 -4.38 -17.77
CA ARG A 175 3.73 -4.01 -18.55
C ARG A 175 5.01 -4.36 -17.83
N PHE A 176 5.97 -4.92 -18.57
CA PHE A 176 7.35 -4.99 -18.13
C PHE A 176 7.97 -3.59 -18.16
N VAL A 177 8.48 -3.13 -17.01
CA VAL A 177 8.97 -1.76 -16.85
C VAL A 177 10.48 -1.76 -16.93
N ILE A 178 11.00 -1.07 -17.93
CA ILE A 178 12.44 -1.04 -18.23
C ILE A 178 12.85 0.34 -18.74
N GLY A 179 13.99 0.83 -18.27
CA GLY A 179 14.69 1.99 -18.77
C GLY A 179 15.51 1.69 -20.03
N HIS A 180 16.48 2.54 -20.30
CA HIS A 180 17.42 2.39 -21.40
C HIS A 180 18.84 2.18 -20.89
N SER A 181 19.71 1.70 -21.76
CA SER A 181 21.12 1.54 -21.43
C SER A 181 21.81 2.92 -21.35
N ALA A 182 22.99 2.97 -20.73
CA ALA A 182 23.81 4.19 -20.68
C ALA A 182 24.28 4.65 -22.07
N SER A 183 24.20 3.79 -23.09
CA SER A 183 24.52 4.10 -24.48
C SER A 183 23.28 3.88 -25.34
N PRO A 184 22.39 4.88 -25.47
CA PRO A 184 21.14 4.75 -26.19
C PRO A 184 21.31 4.13 -27.58
N GLY A 185 20.53 3.10 -27.90
CA GLY A 185 20.62 2.36 -29.16
C GLY A 185 21.73 1.30 -29.19
N GLY A 186 22.35 1.02 -28.05
CA GLY A 186 23.33 -0.05 -27.88
C GLY A 186 22.75 -1.45 -28.07
N VAL A 187 23.59 -2.48 -27.88
CA VAL A 187 23.18 -3.89 -28.04
C VAL A 187 22.06 -4.27 -27.07
N LEU A 188 22.13 -3.79 -25.82
CA LEU A 188 21.11 -4.04 -24.80
C LEU A 188 19.76 -3.42 -25.18
N ASP A 189 19.75 -2.18 -25.67
CA ASP A 189 18.52 -1.51 -26.10
C ASP A 189 17.92 -2.21 -27.32
N ARG A 190 18.74 -2.56 -28.32
CA ARG A 190 18.26 -3.28 -29.52
C ARG A 190 17.68 -4.65 -29.20
N ALA A 191 18.21 -5.35 -28.19
CA ALA A 191 17.63 -6.61 -27.72
C ALA A 191 16.23 -6.42 -27.13
N ILE A 192 16.01 -5.32 -26.39
CA ILE A 192 14.67 -4.98 -25.89
C ILE A 192 13.76 -4.54 -27.02
N ASP A 193 14.25 -3.78 -27.99
CA ASP A 193 13.44 -3.33 -29.14
C ASP A 193 12.93 -4.53 -29.96
N ALA A 194 13.77 -5.55 -30.15
CA ALA A 194 13.36 -6.81 -30.80
C ALA A 194 12.31 -7.58 -29.99
N GLU A 195 12.44 -7.60 -28.65
CA GLU A 195 11.44 -8.22 -27.79
C GLU A 195 10.10 -7.47 -27.79
N GLU A 196 10.14 -6.13 -27.77
CA GLU A 196 8.97 -5.27 -27.88
C GLU A 196 8.30 -5.41 -29.26
N GLU A 197 9.06 -5.69 -30.32
CA GLU A 197 8.49 -6.01 -31.63
C GLU A 197 7.60 -7.26 -31.58
N GLN A 198 8.05 -8.27 -30.84
CA GLN A 198 7.37 -9.56 -30.73
C GLN A 198 6.19 -9.54 -29.74
N HIS A 199 6.36 -8.94 -28.56
CA HIS A 199 5.43 -9.12 -27.44
C HIS A 199 4.54 -7.91 -27.13
N LYS A 200 4.98 -6.69 -27.47
CA LYS A 200 4.22 -5.43 -27.27
C LYS A 200 3.79 -5.18 -25.82
N ASP A 201 4.61 -5.61 -24.86
CA ASP A 201 4.27 -5.66 -23.44
C ASP A 201 5.23 -4.85 -22.55
N PHE A 202 6.07 -3.96 -23.12
CA PHE A 202 6.91 -3.06 -22.32
C PHE A 202 6.29 -1.69 -22.03
N LEU A 203 6.68 -1.14 -20.89
CA LEU A 203 6.66 0.28 -20.59
C LEU A 203 8.12 0.78 -20.52
N ARG A 204 8.54 1.47 -21.58
CA ARG A 204 9.87 2.07 -21.67
C ARG A 204 9.92 3.38 -20.87
N LEU A 205 10.90 3.49 -19.97
CA LEU A 205 11.11 4.68 -19.14
C LEU A 205 12.30 5.49 -19.68
N ASN A 206 12.23 6.82 -19.52
CA ASN A 206 13.39 7.69 -19.68
C ASN A 206 14.23 7.63 -18.40
N HIS A 207 14.94 6.52 -18.22
CA HIS A 207 15.71 6.19 -17.04
C HIS A 207 16.91 5.34 -17.46
N ILE A 208 18.12 5.70 -17.02
CA ILE A 208 19.30 4.88 -17.25
C ILE A 208 19.26 3.72 -16.25
N GLU A 209 19.19 2.49 -16.74
CA GLU A 209 19.25 1.31 -15.88
C GLU A 209 20.60 1.22 -15.15
N GLY A 210 20.54 0.98 -13.84
CA GLY A 210 21.72 0.87 -12.99
C GLY A 210 21.41 0.10 -11.71
N TYR A 211 22.46 -0.47 -11.09
CA TYR A 211 22.32 -1.32 -9.91
C TYR A 211 21.75 -0.60 -8.67
N HIS A 212 22.02 0.71 -8.53
CA HIS A 212 21.57 1.53 -7.39
C HIS A 212 20.41 2.47 -7.72
N GLU A 213 19.72 2.23 -8.84
CA GLU A 213 18.74 3.16 -9.37
C GLU A 213 17.28 2.70 -9.19
N LEU A 214 17.05 1.63 -8.43
CA LEU A 214 15.72 1.03 -8.29
C LEU A 214 14.68 2.00 -7.70
N SER A 215 15.03 2.74 -6.63
CA SER A 215 14.16 3.75 -6.04
C SER A 215 13.81 4.87 -7.04
N SER A 216 14.77 5.29 -7.87
CA SER A 216 14.57 6.24 -8.96
C SER A 216 13.62 5.67 -10.02
N LYS A 217 13.85 4.42 -10.43
CA LYS A 217 13.04 3.71 -11.42
C LYS A 217 11.59 3.59 -10.99
N THR A 218 11.34 3.23 -9.73
CA THR A 218 9.98 3.13 -9.16
C THR A 218 9.27 4.48 -9.15
N GLN A 219 9.96 5.55 -8.74
CA GLN A 219 9.39 6.90 -8.79
C GLN A 219 9.00 7.31 -10.23
N ILE A 220 9.90 7.06 -11.20
CA ILE A 220 9.69 7.37 -12.62
C ILE A 220 8.57 6.49 -13.19
N TYR A 221 8.49 5.22 -12.79
CA TYR A 221 7.42 4.30 -13.17
C TYR A 221 6.05 4.85 -12.79
N PHE A 222 5.82 5.18 -11.50
CA PHE A 222 4.53 5.70 -11.06
C PHE A 222 4.18 7.02 -11.77
N SER A 223 5.16 7.91 -11.92
CA SER A 223 4.98 9.17 -12.65
C SER A 223 4.56 8.95 -14.11
N THR A 224 5.22 8.01 -14.79
CA THR A 224 4.95 7.68 -16.19
C THR A 224 3.62 6.96 -16.36
N ALA A 225 3.28 6.04 -15.46
CA ALA A 225 2.04 5.30 -15.49
C ALA A 225 0.84 6.24 -15.27
N VAL A 226 0.92 7.15 -14.30
CA VAL A 226 -0.09 8.19 -14.07
C VAL A 226 -0.23 9.09 -15.28
N ALA A 227 0.87 9.51 -15.90
CA ALA A 227 0.79 10.35 -17.11
C ALA A 227 0.09 9.65 -18.29
N ARG A 228 0.16 8.32 -18.36
CA ARG A 228 -0.35 7.54 -19.51
C ARG A 228 -1.75 6.98 -19.32
N TRP A 229 -2.11 6.54 -18.12
CA TRP A 229 -3.39 5.91 -17.81
C TRP A 229 -4.07 6.57 -16.62
N ASP A 230 -5.40 6.62 -16.64
CA ASP A 230 -6.23 7.05 -15.52
C ASP A 230 -6.74 5.80 -14.78
N ALA A 231 -5.93 5.26 -13.86
CA ALA A 231 -6.22 4.00 -13.17
C ALA A 231 -6.75 4.23 -11.75
N ASP A 232 -7.59 3.32 -11.23
CA ASP A 232 -7.96 3.35 -9.80
C ASP A 232 -6.76 3.00 -8.91
N PHE A 233 -5.93 2.04 -9.36
CA PHE A 233 -4.72 1.59 -8.66
C PHE A 233 -3.50 1.47 -9.59
N TYR A 234 -2.33 1.65 -9.01
CA TYR A 234 -1.04 1.42 -9.65
C TYR A 234 -0.24 0.44 -8.80
N ILE A 235 0.33 -0.59 -9.42
CA ILE A 235 0.96 -1.72 -8.74
C ILE A 235 2.39 -1.85 -9.23
N LYS A 236 3.32 -2.03 -8.31
CA LYS A 236 4.68 -2.47 -8.62
C LYS A 236 4.81 -3.94 -8.24
N VAL A 237 5.45 -4.73 -9.09
CA VAL A 237 5.81 -6.14 -8.82
C VAL A 237 7.23 -6.43 -9.33
N ASP A 238 7.98 -7.29 -8.65
CA ASP A 238 9.28 -7.78 -9.11
C ASP A 238 9.14 -8.88 -10.17
N ASP A 239 10.13 -9.02 -11.06
CA ASP A 239 10.13 -10.01 -12.15
C ASP A 239 10.45 -11.46 -11.71
N ASP A 240 10.51 -11.71 -10.41
CA ASP A 240 10.64 -13.02 -9.80
C ASP A 240 9.53 -13.27 -8.76
N VAL A 241 8.31 -12.80 -8.99
CA VAL A 241 7.15 -13.06 -8.12
C VAL A 241 6.05 -13.80 -8.89
N HIS A 242 5.44 -14.81 -8.27
CA HIS A 242 4.23 -15.45 -8.81
C HIS A 242 2.99 -14.66 -8.39
N ILE A 243 2.09 -14.39 -9.34
CA ILE A 243 0.89 -13.58 -9.13
C ILE A 243 -0.37 -14.32 -9.56
N ASN A 244 -1.42 -14.20 -8.75
CA ASN A 244 -2.79 -14.59 -9.09
C ASN A 244 -3.61 -13.32 -9.34
N LEU A 245 -3.86 -13.00 -10.62
CA LEU A 245 -4.42 -11.71 -11.06
C LEU A 245 -5.86 -11.48 -10.57
N GLY A 246 -6.67 -12.52 -10.50
CA GLY A 246 -8.03 -12.52 -9.99
C GLY A 246 -8.08 -12.21 -8.50
N MET A 247 -7.18 -12.81 -7.72
CA MET A 247 -7.00 -12.50 -6.29
C MET A 247 -6.52 -11.05 -6.08
N VAL A 248 -5.52 -10.60 -6.85
CA VAL A 248 -5.08 -9.18 -6.82
C VAL A 248 -6.25 -8.26 -7.14
N GLY A 249 -6.96 -8.50 -8.24
CA GLY A 249 -8.12 -7.70 -8.64
C GLY A 249 -9.21 -7.67 -7.56
N SER A 250 -9.48 -8.81 -6.92
CA SER A 250 -10.49 -8.94 -5.87
C SER A 250 -10.11 -8.12 -4.64
N THR A 251 -8.84 -8.18 -4.23
CA THR A 251 -8.33 -7.34 -3.14
C THR A 251 -8.49 -5.86 -3.46
N LEU A 252 -8.12 -5.42 -4.66
CA LEU A 252 -8.19 -4.01 -5.05
C LEU A 252 -9.64 -3.51 -5.16
N ALA A 253 -10.55 -4.33 -5.67
CA ALA A 253 -11.96 -3.99 -5.81
C ALA A 253 -12.60 -3.64 -4.45
N ARG A 254 -12.25 -4.37 -3.38
CA ARG A 254 -12.70 -4.10 -2.00
C ARG A 254 -12.28 -2.73 -1.47
N HIS A 255 -11.24 -2.12 -2.03
CA HIS A 255 -10.69 -0.84 -1.58
C HIS A 255 -10.93 0.30 -2.58
N ARG A 256 -11.65 0.07 -3.68
CA ARG A 256 -11.83 1.02 -4.78
C ARG A 256 -12.53 2.33 -4.38
N SER A 257 -13.36 2.32 -3.34
CA SER A 257 -14.05 3.51 -2.83
C SER A 257 -13.15 4.41 -1.96
N LYS A 258 -11.99 3.92 -1.53
CA LYS A 258 -11.09 4.63 -0.62
C LYS A 258 -10.08 5.48 -1.42
N PRO A 259 -9.87 6.77 -1.08
CA PRO A 259 -9.06 7.68 -1.89
C PRO A 259 -7.55 7.43 -1.77
N ARG A 260 -7.02 7.31 -0.55
CA ARG A 260 -5.57 7.22 -0.24
C ARG A 260 -5.25 5.89 0.43
N VAL A 261 -5.02 4.86 -0.38
CA VAL A 261 -4.74 3.50 0.12
C VAL A 261 -3.38 3.03 -0.36
N TYR A 262 -2.60 2.50 0.57
CA TYR A 262 -1.35 1.79 0.32
C TYR A 262 -1.52 0.35 0.79
N ILE A 263 -1.50 -0.59 -0.16
CA ILE A 263 -1.82 -2.01 0.05
C ILE A 263 -0.57 -2.83 -0.19
N GLY A 264 -0.27 -3.73 0.74
CA GLY A 264 0.82 -4.69 0.59
C GLY A 264 0.94 -5.56 1.82
N CYS A 265 1.91 -6.46 1.82
CA CYS A 265 2.28 -7.17 3.03
C CYS A 265 3.14 -6.25 3.91
N MET A 266 2.53 -5.67 4.93
CA MET A 266 3.16 -4.61 5.72
C MET A 266 4.19 -5.22 6.67
N LYS A 267 5.38 -4.62 6.70
CA LYS A 267 6.51 -5.03 7.53
C LYS A 267 7.18 -3.83 8.20
N SER A 268 7.99 -4.14 9.20
CA SER A 268 8.96 -3.24 9.80
C SER A 268 10.13 -4.11 10.26
N GLY A 269 11.34 -3.65 10.03
CA GLY A 269 12.58 -4.41 10.26
C GLY A 269 13.73 -3.49 10.65
N PRO A 270 14.85 -4.07 11.11
CA PRO A 270 16.01 -3.28 11.54
C PRO A 270 16.51 -2.39 10.40
N VAL A 271 16.93 -1.18 10.73
CA VAL A 271 17.61 -0.30 9.77
C VAL A 271 18.96 -0.91 9.41
N LEU A 272 19.25 -1.01 8.11
CA LEU A 272 20.48 -1.62 7.60
C LEU A 272 21.66 -0.63 7.66
N SER A 273 22.15 -0.35 8.87
CA SER A 273 23.22 0.64 9.13
C SER A 273 24.64 0.10 8.93
N GLN A 274 24.83 -1.22 8.83
CA GLN A 274 26.15 -1.85 8.74
C GLN A 274 26.72 -1.76 7.32
N LYS A 275 27.94 -1.24 7.17
CA LYS A 275 28.63 -1.22 5.86
C LYS A 275 28.87 -2.65 5.36
N GLY A 276 28.69 -2.86 4.06
CA GLY A 276 28.95 -4.15 3.39
C GLY A 276 27.76 -5.10 3.34
N VAL A 277 26.65 -4.82 4.03
CA VAL A 277 25.40 -5.56 3.80
C VAL A 277 24.70 -5.08 2.54
N LYS A 278 23.96 -5.99 1.89
CA LYS A 278 23.08 -5.64 0.77
C LYS A 278 22.07 -4.60 1.26
N TYR A 279 21.91 -3.51 0.50
CA TYR A 279 21.05 -2.37 0.85
C TYR A 279 21.45 -1.60 2.11
N HIS A 280 22.74 -1.56 2.47
CA HIS A 280 23.24 -0.62 3.49
C HIS A 280 22.73 0.80 3.20
N GLU A 281 22.08 1.41 4.18
CA GLU A 281 21.49 2.74 4.11
C GLU A 281 22.49 3.78 4.62
N PRO A 282 23.15 4.57 3.74
CA PRO A 282 24.17 5.54 4.17
C PRO A 282 23.63 6.62 5.11
N GLU A 283 22.34 6.94 5.00
CA GLU A 283 21.65 7.94 5.80
C GLU A 283 20.82 7.30 6.93
N TYR A 284 21.26 6.14 7.43
CA TYR A 284 20.57 5.38 8.49
C TYR A 284 20.26 6.21 9.74
N TRP A 285 21.08 7.24 10.02
CA TRP A 285 20.91 8.16 11.15
C TRP A 285 19.59 8.95 11.11
N LYS A 286 18.96 9.09 9.93
CA LYS A 286 17.64 9.73 9.78
C LYS A 286 16.49 8.91 10.39
N PHE A 287 16.71 7.62 10.63
CA PHE A 287 15.72 6.72 11.23
C PHE A 287 15.81 6.69 12.77
N GLY A 288 16.61 7.58 13.35
CA GLY A 288 16.79 7.75 14.78
C GLY A 288 18.02 7.01 15.31
N GLU A 289 17.88 6.39 16.47
CA GLU A 289 18.99 5.80 17.22
C GLU A 289 19.33 4.38 16.75
N GLU A 290 20.50 3.89 17.19
CA GLU A 290 20.91 2.52 16.91
C GLU A 290 19.91 1.50 17.47
N GLY A 291 19.57 0.50 16.68
CA GLY A 291 18.53 -0.49 17.01
C GLY A 291 17.12 -0.09 16.57
N ASN A 292 16.92 1.13 16.08
CA ASN A 292 15.64 1.52 15.48
C ASN A 292 15.30 0.66 14.25
N LYS A 293 14.00 0.57 14.01
CA LYS A 293 13.42 -0.11 12.86
C LYS A 293 12.94 0.91 11.84
N TYR A 294 12.92 0.51 10.58
CA TYR A 294 12.18 1.26 9.56
C TYR A 294 10.72 1.42 9.99
N PHE A 295 10.10 2.55 9.61
CA PHE A 295 8.65 2.72 9.73
C PHE A 295 7.91 1.59 9.01
N ARG A 296 6.62 1.42 9.32
CA ARG A 296 5.80 0.39 8.68
C ARG A 296 5.67 0.69 7.18
N HIS A 297 6.04 -0.26 6.33
CA HIS A 297 5.94 -0.16 4.86
C HIS A 297 5.61 -1.54 4.27
N ALA A 298 5.08 -1.58 3.05
CA ALA A 298 4.86 -2.85 2.35
C ALA A 298 6.20 -3.45 1.91
N THR A 299 6.25 -4.78 1.80
CA THR A 299 7.42 -5.45 1.24
C THR A 299 7.62 -5.15 -0.25
N GLY A 300 8.87 -5.10 -0.71
CA GLY A 300 9.21 -4.71 -2.08
C GLY A 300 8.70 -5.63 -3.19
N GLN A 301 8.40 -6.91 -2.92
CA GLN A 301 8.03 -7.87 -3.97
C GLN A 301 6.77 -7.46 -4.74
N ILE A 302 5.76 -6.96 -4.02
CA ILE A 302 4.54 -6.42 -4.59
C ILE A 302 3.87 -5.44 -3.62
N TYR A 303 3.37 -4.34 -4.16
CA TYR A 303 2.49 -3.43 -3.46
C TYR A 303 1.63 -2.63 -4.45
N ALA A 304 0.48 -2.16 -3.99
CA ALA A 304 -0.43 -1.34 -4.75
C ALA A 304 -0.70 -0.01 -4.03
N ILE A 305 -0.81 1.06 -4.81
CA ILE A 305 -1.18 2.39 -4.32
C ILE A 305 -2.37 2.92 -5.12
N SER A 306 -3.23 3.67 -4.45
CA SER A 306 -4.35 4.33 -5.12
C SER A 306 -3.88 5.46 -6.05
N LYS A 307 -4.77 5.86 -6.96
CA LYS A 307 -4.57 6.99 -7.88
C LYS A 307 -4.04 8.26 -7.21
N ASP A 308 -4.59 8.63 -6.06
CA ASP A 308 -4.22 9.87 -5.36
C ASP A 308 -2.76 9.82 -4.89
N LEU A 309 -2.31 8.67 -4.37
CA LEU A 309 -0.92 8.47 -3.96
C LEU A 309 0.04 8.42 -5.14
N ALA A 310 -0.34 7.74 -6.23
CA ALA A 310 0.47 7.73 -7.45
C ALA A 310 0.60 9.14 -8.06
N THR A 311 -0.49 9.92 -8.04
CA THR A 311 -0.49 11.32 -8.47
C THR A 311 0.39 12.18 -7.56
N TYR A 312 0.34 11.96 -6.25
CA TYR A 312 1.23 12.63 -5.29
C TYR A 312 2.69 12.38 -5.60
N ILE A 313 3.07 11.13 -5.90
CA ILE A 313 4.44 10.79 -6.33
C ILE A 313 4.80 11.58 -7.60
N SER A 314 3.92 11.58 -8.60
CA SER A 314 4.17 12.25 -9.88
C SER A 314 4.40 13.75 -9.71
N VAL A 315 3.58 14.43 -8.90
CA VAL A 315 3.64 15.87 -8.65
C VAL A 315 4.89 16.24 -7.83
N ASN A 316 5.23 15.45 -6.83
CA ASN A 316 6.28 15.79 -5.85
C ASN A 316 7.62 15.10 -6.15
N ARG A 317 7.77 14.42 -7.29
CA ARG A 317 8.93 13.58 -7.63
C ARG A 317 10.30 14.21 -7.30
N HIS A 318 10.44 15.52 -7.52
CA HIS A 318 11.71 16.24 -7.38
C HIS A 318 12.14 16.46 -5.91
N ILE A 319 11.22 16.40 -4.95
CA ILE A 319 11.51 16.53 -3.51
C ILE A 319 11.43 15.21 -2.75
N LEU A 320 10.89 14.15 -3.37
CA LEU A 320 10.76 12.85 -2.72
C LEU A 320 12.13 12.19 -2.57
N HIS A 321 12.51 11.98 -1.31
CA HIS A 321 13.80 11.40 -0.95
C HIS A 321 13.87 9.91 -1.32
N ARG A 322 15.03 9.44 -1.75
CA ARG A 322 15.26 8.05 -2.18
C ARG A 322 16.30 7.42 -1.27
N TYR A 323 15.86 6.43 -0.51
CA TYR A 323 16.71 5.57 0.31
C TYR A 323 17.28 4.42 -0.52
N ALA A 324 18.29 3.73 0.03
CA ALA A 324 18.96 2.61 -0.63
C ALA A 324 18.02 1.43 -0.91
N ASN A 325 17.02 1.24 -0.05
CA ASN A 325 15.95 0.27 -0.28
C ASN A 325 14.73 0.96 -0.89
N GLU A 326 14.22 0.38 -1.97
CA GLU A 326 13.11 0.97 -2.74
C GLU A 326 11.80 0.94 -1.96
N ASP A 327 11.53 -0.13 -1.22
CA ASP A 327 10.28 -0.30 -0.50
C ASP A 327 10.20 0.64 0.72
N VAL A 328 11.34 0.86 1.37
CA VAL A 328 11.53 1.92 2.36
C VAL A 328 11.33 3.29 1.72
N SER A 329 11.90 3.55 0.54
CA SER A 329 11.71 4.84 -0.16
C SER A 329 10.23 5.14 -0.36
N LEU A 330 9.48 4.19 -0.93
CA LEU A 330 8.04 4.34 -1.15
C LEU A 330 7.28 4.61 0.16
N GLY A 331 7.51 3.80 1.20
CA GLY A 331 6.81 4.00 2.48
C GLY A 331 7.12 5.36 3.12
N SER A 332 8.33 5.89 2.93
CA SER A 332 8.70 7.22 3.45
C SER A 332 7.92 8.36 2.80
N TRP A 333 7.49 8.17 1.54
CA TRP A 333 6.71 9.19 0.83
C TRP A 333 5.30 9.34 1.40
N PHE A 334 4.82 8.32 2.12
CA PHE A 334 3.45 8.26 2.65
C PHE A 334 3.36 8.42 4.17
N ILE A 335 4.45 8.27 4.93
CA ILE A 335 4.41 8.30 6.39
C ILE A 335 3.91 9.64 6.98
N GLY A 336 4.11 10.74 6.26
CA GLY A 336 3.62 12.08 6.65
C GLY A 336 2.24 12.43 6.08
N LEU A 337 1.60 11.51 5.37
CA LEU A 337 0.31 11.70 4.72
C LEU A 337 -0.79 10.91 5.47
N ASP A 338 -2.04 11.37 5.34
CA ASP A 338 -3.21 10.65 5.84
C ASP A 338 -3.56 9.47 4.90
N VAL A 339 -2.81 8.39 5.04
CA VAL A 339 -2.87 7.19 4.17
C VAL A 339 -3.33 5.98 4.95
N GLU A 340 -4.33 5.28 4.42
CA GLU A 340 -4.74 3.99 4.95
C GLU A 340 -3.77 2.89 4.48
N HIS A 341 -3.01 2.35 5.43
CA HIS A 341 -2.13 1.21 5.20
C HIS A 341 -2.91 -0.10 5.38
N ILE A 342 -3.05 -0.87 4.31
CA ILE A 342 -3.71 -2.18 4.33
C ILE A 342 -2.65 -3.27 4.36
N ASP A 343 -2.58 -4.00 5.47
CA ASP A 343 -1.74 -5.20 5.63
C ASP A 343 -2.46 -6.43 5.05
N ASP A 344 -2.24 -6.72 3.77
CA ASP A 344 -2.78 -7.90 3.09
C ASP A 344 -1.74 -9.02 3.02
N ARG A 345 -1.93 -10.05 3.84
CA ARG A 345 -1.03 -11.22 3.93
C ARG A 345 -1.11 -12.15 2.74
N SER A 346 -2.13 -12.03 1.89
CA SER A 346 -2.20 -12.78 0.63
C SER A 346 -1.14 -12.32 -0.37
N LEU A 347 -0.53 -11.15 -0.17
CA LEU A 347 0.53 -10.58 -1.02
C LEU A 347 1.96 -11.01 -0.61
N CYS A 348 2.11 -11.98 0.31
CA CYS A 348 3.42 -12.44 0.77
C CYS A 348 3.43 -13.89 1.26
N CYS A 349 2.70 -14.77 0.58
CA CYS A 349 2.78 -16.20 0.88
C CYS A 349 4.13 -16.77 0.45
N GLY A 350 4.62 -17.76 1.21
CA GLY A 350 5.72 -18.59 0.75
C GLY A 350 5.34 -19.37 -0.51
N THR A 351 6.33 -19.70 -1.35
CA THR A 351 6.12 -20.73 -2.38
C THR A 351 5.80 -22.10 -1.72
N PRO A 352 5.51 -23.18 -2.47
CA PRO A 352 5.13 -24.46 -1.90
C PRO A 352 6.05 -24.91 -0.75
N PRO A 353 5.47 -25.40 0.37
CA PRO A 353 4.07 -25.84 0.50
C PRO A 353 3.06 -24.76 0.94
N ASP A 354 3.47 -23.53 1.29
CA ASP A 354 2.55 -22.55 1.92
C ASP A 354 1.43 -22.09 0.98
N CYS A 355 1.78 -21.56 -0.20
CA CYS A 355 0.77 -21.15 -1.17
C CYS A 355 -0.05 -22.33 -1.73
N GLU A 356 0.52 -23.53 -1.79
CA GLU A 356 -0.16 -24.74 -2.26
C GLU A 356 -1.31 -25.12 -1.32
N TRP A 357 -1.04 -25.21 0.00
CA TRP A 357 -2.08 -25.52 0.98
C TRP A 357 -3.20 -24.48 1.00
N LYS A 358 -2.86 -23.20 0.81
CA LYS A 358 -3.85 -22.12 0.73
C LYS A 358 -4.71 -22.23 -0.53
N ALA A 359 -4.11 -22.56 -1.68
CA ALA A 359 -4.83 -22.82 -2.92
C ALA A 359 -5.77 -24.03 -2.78
N GLN A 360 -5.29 -25.14 -2.22
CA GLN A 360 -6.09 -26.34 -1.95
C GLN A 360 -7.25 -26.09 -0.97
N ALA A 361 -7.08 -25.16 -0.04
CA ALA A 361 -8.14 -24.72 0.88
C ALA A 361 -9.16 -23.74 0.24
N GLY A 362 -9.03 -23.43 -1.06
CA GLY A 362 -9.91 -22.52 -1.77
C GLY A 362 -9.67 -21.03 -1.47
N ASN A 363 -8.50 -20.69 -0.91
CA ASN A 363 -8.10 -19.31 -0.63
C ASN A 363 -6.68 -19.04 -1.16
N PRO A 364 -6.47 -19.11 -2.49
CA PRO A 364 -5.15 -18.90 -3.09
C PRO A 364 -4.59 -17.52 -2.75
N CYS A 365 -3.27 -17.43 -2.65
CA CYS A 365 -2.59 -16.16 -2.38
C CYS A 365 -2.64 -15.24 -3.59
N ALA A 366 -2.66 -13.94 -3.37
CA ALA A 366 -2.52 -12.96 -4.45
C ALA A 366 -1.08 -12.92 -5.01
N ALA A 367 -0.09 -13.13 -4.14
CA ALA A 367 1.31 -13.25 -4.54
C ALA A 367 2.08 -14.28 -3.70
N SER A 368 3.01 -14.99 -4.35
CA SER A 368 3.83 -16.02 -3.73
C SER A 368 5.31 -15.85 -4.08
N PHE A 369 6.19 -15.91 -3.07
CA PHE A 369 7.65 -15.81 -3.23
C PHE A 369 8.41 -16.38 -2.02
N ASP A 370 9.71 -16.60 -2.17
CA ASP A 370 10.58 -17.10 -1.11
C ASP A 370 11.33 -15.96 -0.40
N TRP A 371 11.19 -15.88 0.92
CA TRP A 371 11.91 -14.88 1.73
C TRP A 371 13.44 -15.00 1.63
N SER A 372 13.96 -16.21 1.42
CA SER A 372 15.40 -16.50 1.40
C SER A 372 16.14 -15.83 0.23
N CYS A 373 15.48 -15.63 -0.90
CA CYS A 373 16.03 -14.93 -2.07
C CYS A 373 15.26 -13.65 -2.41
N SER A 374 14.25 -13.27 -1.61
CA SER A 374 13.42 -12.07 -1.79
C SER A 374 12.65 -12.06 -3.12
N GLY A 375 12.22 -13.25 -3.55
CA GLY A 375 11.55 -13.57 -4.82
C GLY A 375 11.36 -15.09 -4.91
N VAL A 376 10.84 -15.64 -6.00
CA VAL A 376 10.83 -17.08 -6.27
C VAL A 376 12.27 -17.52 -6.53
N CYS A 377 12.81 -18.38 -5.68
CA CYS A 377 14.21 -18.81 -5.86
C CYS A 377 14.32 -19.61 -7.14
N LYS A 378 15.35 -19.32 -7.95
CA LYS A 378 15.50 -19.90 -9.30
C LYS A 378 14.22 -19.70 -10.14
N ALA A 379 13.73 -18.46 -10.18
CA ALA A 379 12.45 -18.11 -10.81
C ALA A 379 12.30 -18.63 -12.24
N VAL A 380 13.38 -18.64 -13.04
CA VAL A 380 13.34 -19.15 -14.42
C VAL A 380 12.91 -20.61 -14.47
N GLU A 381 13.40 -21.41 -13.52
CA GLU A 381 13.12 -22.85 -13.46
C GLU A 381 11.87 -23.19 -12.64
N ARG A 382 11.57 -22.40 -11.60
CA ARG A 382 10.53 -22.72 -10.60
C ARG A 382 9.20 -22.00 -10.78
N MET A 383 9.10 -20.94 -11.59
CA MET A 383 7.83 -20.20 -11.74
C MET A 383 6.71 -21.11 -12.24
N GLU A 384 7.00 -22.03 -13.17
CA GLU A 384 6.02 -22.98 -13.71
C GLU A 384 5.49 -23.91 -12.62
N GLU A 385 6.37 -24.52 -11.83
CA GLU A 385 6.01 -25.38 -10.69
C GLU A 385 5.13 -24.62 -9.69
N VAL A 386 5.55 -23.41 -9.31
CA VAL A 386 4.80 -22.56 -8.37
C VAL A 386 3.44 -22.19 -8.95
N HIS A 387 3.37 -21.88 -10.25
CA HIS A 387 2.12 -21.53 -10.92
C HIS A 387 1.14 -22.71 -10.96
N GLN A 388 1.62 -23.92 -11.24
CA GLN A 388 0.78 -25.11 -11.25
C GLN A 388 0.21 -25.46 -9.86
N GLN A 389 0.98 -25.25 -8.80
CA GLN A 389 0.59 -25.63 -7.44
C GLN A 389 -0.19 -24.53 -6.70
N CYS A 390 0.09 -23.27 -7.00
CA CYS A 390 -0.44 -22.11 -6.27
C CYS A 390 -1.34 -21.21 -7.12
N GLY A 391 -1.50 -21.52 -8.41
CA GLY A 391 -2.32 -20.77 -9.35
C GLY A 391 -3.80 -20.79 -8.99
N GLU A 392 -4.49 -19.68 -9.25
CA GLU A 392 -5.95 -19.57 -9.15
C GLU A 392 -6.70 -20.21 -10.34
N GLY A 393 -5.97 -20.72 -11.34
CA GLY A 393 -6.50 -21.29 -12.59
C GLY A 393 -6.78 -20.23 -13.66
N ASP A 394 -6.59 -20.60 -14.93
CA ASP A 394 -6.61 -19.67 -16.08
C ASP A 394 -7.93 -18.91 -16.25
N GLY A 395 -9.06 -19.49 -15.80
CA GLY A 395 -10.38 -18.88 -15.88
C GLY A 395 -10.67 -17.82 -14.80
N ALA A 396 -9.90 -17.78 -13.71
CA ALA A 396 -10.25 -17.00 -12.52
C ALA A 396 -10.39 -15.50 -12.82
N ILE A 397 -9.42 -14.92 -13.52
CA ILE A 397 -9.44 -13.50 -13.89
C ILE A 397 -10.64 -13.14 -14.79
N TRP A 398 -11.10 -14.08 -15.63
CA TRP A 398 -12.21 -13.86 -16.55
C TRP A 398 -13.57 -13.97 -15.86
N HIS A 399 -13.71 -14.88 -14.89
CA HIS A 399 -14.94 -15.07 -14.13
C HIS A 399 -15.13 -14.08 -12.98
N THR A 400 -14.06 -13.43 -12.54
CA THR A 400 -14.14 -12.44 -11.46
C THR A 400 -14.74 -11.12 -11.96
N SER A 401 -15.70 -10.59 -11.22
CA SER A 401 -16.30 -9.26 -11.42
C SER A 401 -15.70 -8.27 -10.42
N PHE A 402 -15.31 -7.08 -10.87
CA PHE A 402 -14.63 -6.03 -10.08
C PHE A 402 -15.38 -4.70 -10.12
#